data_AF-A0A4S8QPF4-F1
#
_entry.id   AF-A0A4S8QPF4-F1
#
_cell.length_a   1.000
_cell.length_b   1.000
_cell.length_c   1.000
_cell.angle_alpha   90.00
_cell.angle_beta   90.00
_cell.angle_gamma   90.00
#
_symmetry.space_group_name_H-M   'P 1'
#
loop_
_entity.id
_entity.type
_entity.pdbx_description
1 polymer ?
#
loop_
_entity_poly.entity_id
_entity_poly.type
_entity_poly.pdbx_seq_one_letter_code
_entity_poly.pdbx_strand_id
1 'polypeptide(L)'
;MPDLDCREVLEEVYLYIDDECSEARRTVIKSHLNECSPCLAEYGIEQEVRAIVHRCCSGERAPDEVKDRLRRKLSAIEQVSEVFTEVAERER
;
A
#
# COMPACT_ATOMS: atom_id res chain seq x y z
N MET A 1 -8.95 26.70 3.60
CA MET A 1 -9.21 25.48 2.80
C MET A 1 -10.52 24.91 3.30
N PRO A 2 -11.33 24.18 2.52
CA PRO A 2 -12.41 23.43 3.13
C PRO A 2 -11.75 22.34 3.96
N ASP A 3 -11.78 22.51 5.27
CA ASP A 3 -11.35 21.51 6.24
C ASP A 3 -12.14 20.24 5.93
N LEU A 4 -11.45 19.13 5.63
CA LEU A 4 -12.13 17.85 5.51
C LEU A 4 -12.83 17.56 6.82
N ASP A 5 -14.07 17.10 6.73
CA ASP A 5 -14.79 16.67 7.92
C ASP A 5 -14.05 15.48 8.55
N CYS A 6 -14.00 15.46 9.88
CA CYS A 6 -13.36 14.38 10.64
C CYS A 6 -13.92 13.02 10.20
N ARG A 7 -15.21 12.98 9.87
CA ARG A 7 -15.88 11.77 9.36
C ARG A 7 -15.29 11.30 8.04
N GLU A 8 -15.07 12.19 7.07
CA GLU A 8 -14.52 11.82 5.76
C GLU A 8 -13.09 11.29 5.90
N VAL A 9 -12.29 11.88 6.80
CA VAL A 9 -10.93 11.42 7.09
C VAL A 9 -10.94 10.02 7.70
N LEU A 10 -11.86 9.75 8.64
CA LEU A 10 -11.99 8.45 9.28
C LEU A 10 -12.56 7.38 8.33
N GLU A 11 -13.46 7.73 7.42
CA GLU A 11 -13.98 6.81 6.39
C GLU A 11 -12.87 6.35 5.42
N GLU A 12 -11.87 7.20 5.18
CA GLU A 12 -10.74 6.90 4.29
C GLU A 12 -9.44 6.50 5.00
N VAL A 13 -9.47 6.38 6.34
CA VAL A 13 -8.26 6.11 7.13
C VAL A 13 -7.60 4.79 6.74
N TYR A 14 -8.39 3.77 6.39
CA TYR A 14 -7.87 2.47 5.94
C TYR A 14 -7.14 2.56 4.60
N LEU A 15 -7.70 3.28 3.63
CA LEU A 15 -7.06 3.53 2.34
C LEU A 15 -5.74 4.29 2.52
N TYR A 16 -5.69 5.21 3.49
CA TYR A 16 -4.46 5.91 3.86
C TYR A 16 -3.43 4.97 4.52
N ILE A 17 -3.85 4.09 5.42
CA ILE A 17 -3.01 3.10 6.10
C ILE A 17 -2.40 2.10 5.12
N ASP A 18 -3.17 1.67 4.12
CA ASP A 18 -2.75 0.67 3.13
C ASP A 18 -2.06 1.26 1.88
N ASP A 19 -1.89 2.59 1.85
CA ASP A 19 -1.30 3.33 0.73
C ASP A 19 -2.09 3.21 -0.59
N GLU A 20 -3.41 3.02 -0.48
CA GLU A 20 -4.35 2.86 -1.59
C GLU A 20 -5.06 4.18 -1.97
N CYS A 21 -4.71 5.28 -1.33
CA CYS A 21 -5.23 6.60 -1.65
C CYS A 21 -4.38 7.32 -2.72
N SER A 22 -4.99 8.23 -3.49
CA SER A 22 -4.24 9.08 -4.41
C SER A 22 -3.28 10.02 -3.65
N GLU A 23 -2.18 10.43 -4.27
CA GLU A 23 -1.18 11.31 -3.63
C GLU A 23 -1.80 12.64 -3.14
N ALA A 24 -2.72 13.20 -3.93
CA ALA A 24 -3.49 14.37 -3.55
C ALA A 24 -4.28 14.11 -2.26
N ARG A 25 -5.01 12.98 -2.19
CA ARG A 25 -5.83 12.63 -1.03
C ARG A 25 -4.98 12.34 0.21
N ARG A 26 -3.85 11.64 0.03
CA ARG A 26 -2.85 11.38 1.06
C ARG A 26 -2.36 12.65 1.74
N THR A 27 -2.11 13.69 0.95
CA THR A 27 -1.64 14.98 1.45
C THR A 27 -2.69 15.65 2.34
N VAL A 28 -3.96 15.63 1.92
CA VAL A 28 -5.04 16.26 2.70
C VAL A 28 -5.32 15.49 4.00
N ILE A 29 -5.42 14.16 3.95
CA ILE A 29 -5.60 13.32 5.14
C ILE A 29 -4.46 13.54 6.12
N LYS A 30 -3.21 13.54 5.63
CA LYS A 30 -2.03 13.81 6.47
C LYS A 30 -2.09 15.18 7.14
N SER A 31 -2.50 16.22 6.42
CA SER A 31 -2.67 17.56 6.99
C SER A 31 -3.70 17.55 8.12
N HIS A 32 -4.86 16.93 7.89
CA HIS A 32 -5.92 16.84 8.90
C HIS A 32 -5.45 16.06 10.14
N LEU A 33 -4.79 14.92 9.98
CA LEU A 33 -4.26 14.14 11.11
C LEU A 33 -3.23 14.92 11.94
N ASN A 34 -2.46 15.83 11.32
CA ASN A 34 -1.51 16.68 12.05
C ASN A 34 -2.20 17.78 12.87
N GLU A 35 -3.37 18.24 12.44
CA GLU A 35 -4.10 19.36 13.03
C GLU A 35 -5.22 18.89 13.98
N CYS A 36 -5.70 17.67 13.82
CA CYS A 36 -6.85 17.10 14.53
C CYS A 36 -6.42 15.96 15.47
N SER A 37 -6.17 16.31 16.74
CA SER A 37 -5.82 15.34 17.79
C SER A 37 -6.79 14.15 17.93
N PRO A 38 -8.13 14.29 17.85
CA PRO A 38 -9.02 13.13 17.98
C PRO A 38 -8.88 12.17 16.79
N CYS A 39 -8.80 12.67 15.55
CA CYS A 39 -8.57 11.79 14.39
C CYS A 39 -7.20 11.13 14.42
N LEU A 40 -6.17 11.82 14.94
CA LEU A 40 -4.85 11.23 15.15
C LEU A 40 -4.87 10.08 16.17
N ALA A 41 -5.68 10.20 17.23
CA ALA A 41 -5.83 9.14 18.22
C ALA A 41 -6.50 7.90 17.62
N GLU A 42 -7.60 8.07 16.89
CA GLU A 42 -8.28 6.97 16.18
C GLU A 42 -7.34 6.29 15.16
N TYR A 43 -6.63 7.08 14.34
CA TYR A 43 -5.61 6.56 13.43
C TYR A 43 -4.52 5.75 14.16
N GLY A 44 -4.08 6.24 15.33
CA GLY A 44 -3.10 5.54 16.16
C GLY A 44 -3.60 4.17 16.63
N ILE A 45 -4.87 4.08 17.06
CA ILE A 45 -5.51 2.82 17.45
C ILE A 45 -5.53 1.84 16.28
N GLU A 46 -5.95 2.28 15.10
CA GLU A 46 -5.98 1.42 13.90
C GLU A 46 -4.59 0.87 13.53
N GLN A 47 -3.56 1.69 13.69
CA GLN A 47 -2.17 1.27 13.46
C GLN A 47 -1.70 0.22 14.49
N GLU A 48 -2.09 0.37 15.76
CA GLU A 48 -1.81 -0.62 16.80
C GLU A 48 -2.55 -1.94 16.52
N VAL A 49 -3.82 -1.88 16.12
CA VAL A 49 -4.60 -3.06 15.73
C VAL A 49 -3.93 -3.77 14.55
N ARG A 50 -3.54 -3.03 13.50
CA ARG A 50 -2.81 -3.58 12.35
C ARG A 50 -1.51 -4.28 12.78
N ALA A 51 -0.76 -3.67 13.69
CA ALA A 51 0.48 -4.27 14.22
C ALA A 51 0.21 -5.56 15.00
N ILE A 52 -0.87 -5.63 15.78
CA ILE A 52 -1.28 -6.84 16.50
C ILE A 52 -1.66 -7.94 15.52
N VAL A 53 -2.52 -7.64 14.53
CA VAL A 53 -2.92 -8.61 13.51
C VAL A 53 -1.71 -9.13 12.76
N HIS A 54 -0.81 -8.25 12.33
CA HIS A 54 0.43 -8.66 11.68
C HIS A 54 1.24 -9.60 12.59
N ARG A 55 1.46 -9.26 13.86
CA ARG A 55 2.21 -10.12 14.79
C ARG A 55 1.57 -11.50 14.99
N CYS A 56 0.26 -11.56 15.09
CA CYS A 56 -0.47 -12.82 15.35
C CYS A 56 -0.61 -13.69 14.10
N CYS A 57 -0.69 -13.08 12.91
CA CYS A 57 -1.07 -13.77 11.67
C CYS A 57 0.06 -13.83 10.63
N SER A 58 1.20 -13.14 10.81
CA SER A 58 2.33 -13.16 9.86
C SER A 58 3.21 -14.42 9.93
N GLY A 59 2.96 -15.30 10.90
CA GLY A 59 3.74 -16.53 11.08
C GLY A 59 3.48 -17.61 10.03
N GLU A 60 2.40 -17.48 9.25
CA GLU A 60 2.06 -18.46 8.23
C GLU A 60 2.96 -18.30 7.01
N ARG A 61 3.78 -19.32 6.73
CA ARG A 61 4.62 -19.33 5.53
C ARG A 61 3.79 -19.76 4.33
N ALA A 62 3.83 -18.98 3.27
CA ALA A 62 3.27 -19.37 1.98
C ALA A 62 3.79 -20.76 1.57
N PRO A 63 2.92 -21.65 1.05
CA PRO A 63 3.33 -22.96 0.54
C PRO A 63 4.41 -22.84 -0.54
N ASP A 64 5.35 -23.78 -0.57
CA ASP A 64 6.49 -23.71 -1.50
C ASP A 64 6.05 -23.77 -2.96
N GLU A 65 4.97 -24.48 -3.26
CA GLU A 65 4.37 -24.51 -4.60
C GLU A 65 3.98 -23.10 -5.10
N VAL A 66 3.43 -22.27 -4.20
CA VAL A 66 3.04 -20.88 -4.53
C VAL A 66 4.28 -20.03 -4.77
N LYS A 67 5.33 -20.18 -3.95
CA LYS A 67 6.60 -19.46 -4.13
C LYS A 67 7.27 -19.84 -5.43
N ASP A 68 7.31 -21.12 -5.77
CA ASP A 68 7.95 -21.60 -6.99
C ASP A 68 7.18 -21.17 -8.23
N ARG A 69 5.85 -21.21 -8.18
CA ARG A 69 5.01 -20.67 -9.24
C ARG A 69 5.24 -19.17 -9.43
N LEU A 70 5.36 -18.41 -8.34
CA LEU A 70 5.63 -16.97 -8.39
C LEU A 70 7.01 -16.68 -9.00
N ARG A 71 8.06 -17.37 -8.55
CA ARG A 71 9.43 -17.22 -9.09
C ARG A 71 9.49 -17.47 -10.60
N ARG A 72 8.82 -18.53 -11.07
CA ARG A 72 8.75 -18.83 -12.52
C ARG A 72 8.08 -17.71 -13.30
N LYS A 73 6.98 -17.15 -12.78
CA LYS A 73 6.29 -16.03 -13.41
C LYS A 73 7.16 -14.77 -13.45
N LEU A 74 7.84 -14.44 -12.36
CA LEU A 74 8.73 -13.28 -12.30
C LEU A 74 9.89 -13.40 -13.30
N SER A 75 10.55 -14.56 -13.34
CA SER A 75 11.64 -14.80 -14.31
C SER A 75 11.16 -14.71 -15.76
N ALA A 76 9.94 -15.19 -16.06
CA ALA A 76 9.37 -15.04 -17.40
C ALA A 76 9.09 -13.58 -17.76
N ILE A 77 8.66 -12.75 -16.80
CA ILE A 77 8.44 -11.31 -17.01
C ILE A 77 9.76 -10.60 -17.28
N GLU A 78 10.82 -10.91 -16.53
CA GLU A 78 12.17 -10.35 -16.73
C GLU A 78 12.71 -10.64 -18.13
N GLN A 79 12.66 -11.91 -18.56
CA GLN A 79 13.11 -12.32 -19.89
C GLN A 79 12.35 -11.59 -21.01
N VAL A 80 11.05 -11.40 -20.84
CA VAL A 80 10.22 -10.69 -21.81
C VAL A 80 10.59 -9.20 -21.84
N SER A 81 10.86 -8.58 -20.69
CA SER A 81 11.27 -7.17 -20.62
C SER A 81 12.62 -6.90 -21.32
N GLU A 82 13.57 -7.82 -21.22
CA GLU A 82 14.86 -7.74 -21.90
C GLU A 82 14.66 -7.80 -23.42
N VAL A 83 13.85 -8.74 -23.91
CA VAL A 83 13.53 -8.87 -25.35
C VAL A 83 12.84 -7.61 -25.88
N PHE A 84 11.91 -7.01 -25.13
CA PHE A 84 11.27 -5.76 -25.54
C PHE A 84 12.28 -4.60 -25.64
N THR A 85 13.26 -4.56 -24.74
CA THR A 85 14.30 -3.53 -24.73
C THR A 85 15.23 -3.70 -25.94
N GLU A 86 15.67 -4.93 -26.21
CA GLU A 86 16.52 -5.25 -27.36
C GLU A 86 15.85 -4.99 -28.72
N VAL A 87 14.54 -5.25 -28.83
CA VAL A 87 13.76 -4.95 -30.05
C VAL A 87 13.61 -3.44 -30.22
N ALA A 88 13.27 -2.71 -29.15
CA ALA A 88 13.15 -1.25 -29.19
C ALA A 88 14.46 -0.54 -29.53
N GLU A 89 15.62 -1.10 -29.14
CA GLU A 89 16.94 -0.59 -29.52
C GLU A 89 17.32 -0.92 -30.98
N ARG A 90 16.88 -2.07 -31.50
CA ARG A 90 17.14 -2.48 -32.90
C ARG A 90 16.28 -1.74 -33.93
N GLU A 91 15.09 -1.26 -33.54
CA GLU A 91 14.17 -0.52 -34.41
C GLU A 91 14.43 1.00 -34.43
N ARG A 92 15.49 1.48 -33.76
CA ARG A 92 15.92 2.89 -33.73
C ARG A 92 17.04 3.18 -34.72
#